data_AF-A0AAD5RME9-F1
#
_entry.id   AF-A0AAD5RME9-F1
#
_cell.length_a   1.000
_cell.length_b   1.000
_cell.length_c   1.000
_cell.angle_alpha   90.00
_cell.angle_beta   90.00
_cell.angle_gamma   90.00
#
_symmetry.space_group_name_H-M   'P 1'
#
loop_
_entity.id
_entity.type
_entity.pdbx_description
1 polymer ?
#
loop_
_entity_poly.entity_id
_entity_poly.type
_entity_poly.pdbx_seq_one_letter_code
_entity_poly.pdbx_strand_id
1 'polypeptide(L)'
;MVTFWTIALIVLSISFIVFVIFFGRLPALRNTPIGLLHRLITSSLPSLFQVLDSHLFSGRLIPRISRSLNHIAYGRHPTILIFFLLLLIVGQALFLPSAWPSLSSFHKLFGVIAILLPYLFIYLSAYTSPGLITAENLPYHLYLYPYDFTLFHPGQFCKTCRIPKPARSKHCSVCGFCVSKMDHHCVFINACVGRENQHYFLLLLLSTAALTAYGACLGISILGARSMDKFPTWSRLKPSGMSWESWFSGWGYAVHTSVGLGSVTMLTALTSPMVWSLFFYQVYLIYVGTTTNESMKWSDWKVEMDDDCAFIRPLSPATRQKDRRFESLDGRWPLEPVQIMVRTDDGTMPAPNSGIPGNGDWRRVKRLADVENLYDLGFWDNLCDVFLPGFEFGGEGGDDGWEDDDVEVGNGNRPAKPVMPSIPATRRRRRNKRRKSGAGRRRD
;
A
#
# COMPACT_ATOMS: atom_id res chain seq x y z
N MET A 1 -35.88 23.75 -9.91
CA MET A 1 -34.47 24.00 -9.52
C MET A 1 -34.12 23.05 -8.39
N VAL A 2 -33.01 22.31 -8.47
CA VAL A 2 -32.54 21.45 -7.37
C VAL A 2 -32.01 22.37 -6.28
N THR A 3 -32.57 22.32 -5.06
CA THR A 3 -32.14 23.17 -3.95
C THR A 3 -30.80 22.68 -3.38
N PHE A 4 -30.03 23.56 -2.72
CA PHE A 4 -28.79 23.18 -2.01
C PHE A 4 -29.02 21.99 -1.06
N TRP A 5 -30.14 21.98 -0.34
CA TRP A 5 -30.54 20.90 0.55
C TRP A 5 -30.78 19.58 -0.18
N THR A 6 -31.34 19.63 -1.38
CA THR A 6 -31.51 18.43 -2.22
C THR A 6 -30.14 17.84 -2.59
N ILE A 7 -29.17 18.67 -3.00
CA ILE A 7 -27.81 18.21 -3.32
C ILE A 7 -27.11 17.66 -2.07
N ALA A 8 -27.18 18.39 -0.95
CA ALA A 8 -26.58 17.96 0.31
C ALA A 8 -27.15 16.60 0.77
N LEU A 9 -28.46 16.42 0.67
CA LEU A 9 -29.12 15.17 1.04
C LEU A 9 -28.72 14.01 0.11
N ILE A 10 -28.57 14.26 -1.20
CA ILE A 10 -28.07 13.26 -2.15
C ILE A 10 -26.63 12.85 -1.79
N VAL A 11 -25.74 13.82 -1.56
CA VAL A 11 -24.34 13.56 -1.20
C VAL A 11 -24.26 12.77 0.11
N LEU A 12 -24.96 13.22 1.16
CA LEU A 12 -24.98 12.52 2.45
C LEU A 12 -25.55 11.11 2.32
N SER A 13 -26.57 10.90 1.49
CA SER A 13 -27.16 9.58 1.25
C SER A 13 -26.17 8.64 0.55
N ILE A 14 -25.48 9.12 -0.49
CA ILE A 14 -24.45 8.34 -1.20
C ILE A 14 -23.29 8.01 -0.24
N SER A 15 -22.79 9.01 0.50
CA SER A 15 -21.71 8.83 1.48
C SER A 15 -22.10 7.84 2.58
N PHE A 16 -23.34 7.86 3.05
CA PHE A 16 -23.85 6.91 4.04
C PHE A 16 -23.91 5.48 3.47
N ILE A 17 -24.39 5.29 2.23
CA ILE A 17 -24.40 3.98 1.57
C ILE A 17 -22.97 3.43 1.43
N VAL A 18 -22.04 4.27 0.96
CA VAL A 18 -20.61 3.91 0.85
C VAL A 18 -20.07 3.50 2.23
N PHE A 19 -20.33 4.29 3.27
CA PHE A 19 -19.92 3.97 4.63
C PHE A 19 -20.46 2.60 5.09
N VAL A 20 -21.75 2.31 4.86
CA VAL A 20 -22.38 1.03 5.23
C VAL A 20 -21.72 -0.14 4.48
N ILE A 21 -21.41 0.02 3.19
CA ILE A 21 -20.75 -1.02 2.39
C ILE A 21 -19.36 -1.33 2.94
N PHE A 22 -18.54 -0.31 3.22
CA PHE A 22 -17.15 -0.50 3.64
C PHE A 22 -17.00 -0.88 5.12
N PHE A 23 -17.76 -0.23 6.01
CA PHE A 23 -17.59 -0.32 7.46
C PHE A 23 -18.66 -1.16 8.15
N GLY A 24 -19.80 -1.45 7.52
CA GLY A 24 -20.88 -2.23 8.14
C GLY A 24 -20.50 -3.68 8.50
N ARG A 25 -19.39 -4.20 7.96
CA ARG A 25 -18.80 -5.50 8.34
C ARG A 25 -17.99 -5.49 9.64
N LEU A 26 -17.70 -4.31 10.20
CA LEU A 26 -16.89 -4.19 11.42
C LEU A 26 -17.59 -4.92 12.59
N PRO A 27 -16.84 -5.62 13.47
CA PRO A 27 -17.43 -6.35 14.59
C PRO A 27 -18.32 -5.50 15.49
N ALA A 28 -17.93 -4.24 15.74
CA ALA A 28 -18.70 -3.29 16.54
C ALA A 28 -20.07 -2.93 15.93
N LEU A 29 -20.21 -2.98 14.60
CA LEU A 29 -21.43 -2.59 13.90
C LEU A 29 -22.31 -3.79 13.50
N ARG A 30 -21.83 -5.02 13.70
CA ARG A 30 -22.45 -6.25 13.18
C ARG A 30 -23.91 -6.46 13.65
N ASN A 31 -24.22 -6.09 14.89
CA ASN A 31 -25.55 -6.25 15.50
C ASN A 31 -26.35 -4.94 15.53
N THR A 32 -25.95 -3.95 14.75
CA THR A 32 -26.63 -2.65 14.65
C THR A 32 -27.47 -2.58 13.36
N PRO A 33 -28.36 -1.57 13.22
CA PRO A 33 -29.05 -1.31 11.95
C PRO A 33 -28.10 -1.16 10.75
N ILE A 34 -26.90 -0.59 10.96
CA ILE A 34 -25.87 -0.47 9.93
C ILE A 34 -25.40 -1.85 9.48
N GLY A 35 -25.18 -2.78 10.42
CA GLY A 35 -24.82 -4.16 10.12
C GLY A 35 -25.93 -4.95 9.41
N LEU A 36 -27.21 -4.65 9.72
CA LEU A 36 -28.35 -5.19 8.98
C LEU A 36 -28.37 -4.66 7.54
N LEU A 37 -28.25 -3.34 7.36
CA LEU A 37 -28.24 -2.70 6.05
C LEU A 37 -27.07 -3.18 5.18
N HIS A 38 -25.89 -3.37 5.77
CA HIS A 38 -24.76 -3.99 5.11
C HIS A 38 -25.11 -5.38 4.59
N ARG A 39 -25.69 -6.26 5.42
CA ARG A 39 -26.13 -7.59 4.98
C ARG A 39 -27.17 -7.50 3.86
N LEU A 40 -28.14 -6.61 3.96
CA LEU A 40 -29.14 -6.40 2.92
C LEU A 40 -28.46 -6.02 1.58
N ILE A 41 -27.52 -5.08 1.61
CA ILE A 41 -26.82 -4.61 0.42
C ILE A 41 -25.88 -5.67 -0.16
N THR A 42 -25.09 -6.35 0.68
CA THR A 42 -24.01 -7.22 0.19
C THR A 42 -24.42 -8.68 0.02
N SER A 43 -25.58 -9.09 0.54
CA SER A 43 -26.06 -10.48 0.41
C SER A 43 -27.47 -10.57 -0.17
N SER A 44 -28.45 -9.82 0.38
CA SER A 44 -29.84 -9.93 -0.07
C SER A 44 -30.04 -9.34 -1.47
N LEU A 45 -29.52 -8.15 -1.77
CA LEU A 45 -29.60 -7.55 -3.11
C LEU A 45 -28.96 -8.42 -4.20
N PRO A 46 -27.71 -8.92 -4.06
CA PRO A 46 -27.14 -9.88 -5.01
C PRO A 46 -27.99 -11.14 -5.20
N SER A 47 -28.57 -11.69 -4.12
CA SER A 47 -29.44 -12.87 -4.23
C SER A 47 -30.74 -12.57 -4.99
N LEU A 48 -31.33 -11.39 -4.77
CA LEU A 48 -32.49 -10.92 -5.54
C LEU A 48 -32.14 -10.78 -7.02
N PHE A 49 -30.99 -10.17 -7.34
CA PHE A 49 -30.54 -10.06 -8.74
C PHE A 49 -30.28 -11.42 -9.38
N GLN A 50 -29.79 -12.41 -8.65
CA GLN A 50 -29.63 -13.78 -9.16
C GLN A 50 -30.98 -14.44 -9.46
N VAL A 51 -31.99 -14.24 -8.61
CA VAL A 51 -33.36 -14.72 -8.85
C VAL A 51 -33.95 -14.03 -10.08
N LEU A 52 -33.83 -12.70 -10.17
CA LEU A 52 -34.31 -11.95 -11.34
C LEU A 52 -33.59 -12.37 -12.63
N ASP A 53 -32.28 -12.61 -12.60
CA ASP A 53 -31.50 -13.14 -13.73
C ASP A 53 -32.01 -14.53 -14.14
N SER A 54 -32.36 -15.39 -13.18
CA SER A 54 -32.94 -16.71 -13.49
C SER A 54 -34.27 -16.61 -14.23
N HIS A 55 -35.08 -15.59 -13.93
CA HIS A 55 -36.38 -15.35 -14.59
C HIS A 55 -36.26 -14.60 -15.92
N LEU A 56 -35.37 -13.60 -16.02
CA LEU A 56 -35.32 -12.68 -17.16
C LEU A 56 -34.24 -13.02 -18.19
N PHE A 57 -33.11 -13.61 -17.77
CA PHE A 57 -31.95 -13.86 -18.63
C PHE A 57 -31.37 -15.28 -18.47
N SER A 58 -32.22 -16.24 -18.08
CA SER A 58 -31.89 -17.66 -17.93
C SER A 58 -30.76 -17.95 -16.92
N GLY A 59 -30.50 -17.05 -15.98
CA GLY A 59 -29.49 -17.21 -14.92
C GLY A 59 -28.05 -17.11 -15.40
N ARG A 60 -27.82 -16.53 -16.60
CA ARG A 60 -26.49 -16.46 -17.21
C ARG A 60 -25.83 -15.10 -17.03
N LEU A 61 -26.58 -14.02 -16.82
CA LEU A 61 -26.05 -12.66 -16.85
C LEU A 61 -25.19 -12.36 -15.61
N ILE A 62 -25.71 -12.62 -14.41
CA ILE A 62 -25.05 -12.29 -13.15
C ILE A 62 -23.77 -13.13 -12.95
N PRO A 63 -23.75 -14.45 -13.21
CA PRO A 63 -22.52 -15.23 -13.14
C PRO A 63 -21.48 -14.83 -14.20
N ARG A 64 -21.91 -14.33 -15.38
CA ARG A 64 -20.98 -13.79 -16.40
C ARG A 64 -20.38 -12.47 -15.95
N ILE A 65 -21.20 -11.51 -15.51
CA ILE A 65 -20.74 -10.22 -14.99
C ILE A 65 -19.79 -10.43 -13.81
N SER A 66 -20.16 -11.27 -12.85
CA SER A 66 -19.32 -11.57 -11.69
C SER A 66 -17.97 -12.19 -12.08
N ARG A 67 -17.95 -13.13 -13.03
CA ARG A 67 -16.68 -13.69 -13.55
C ARG A 67 -15.83 -12.63 -14.24
N SER A 68 -16.43 -11.80 -15.09
CA SER A 68 -15.72 -10.71 -15.76
C SER A 68 -15.15 -9.70 -14.77
N LEU A 69 -15.94 -9.26 -13.78
CA LEU A 69 -15.47 -8.34 -12.74
C LEU A 69 -14.36 -8.96 -11.89
N ASN A 70 -14.47 -10.24 -11.51
CA ASN A 70 -13.38 -10.92 -10.81
C ASN A 70 -12.12 -11.04 -11.67
N HIS A 71 -12.26 -11.29 -12.97
CA HIS A 71 -11.13 -11.34 -13.89
C HIS A 71 -10.46 -9.96 -14.05
N ILE A 72 -11.24 -8.89 -14.15
CA ILE A 72 -10.71 -7.51 -14.22
C ILE A 72 -10.06 -7.11 -12.89
N ALA A 73 -10.66 -7.47 -11.75
CA ALA A 73 -10.18 -7.06 -10.44
C ALA A 73 -8.96 -7.86 -9.94
N TYR A 74 -8.85 -9.14 -10.31
CA TYR A 74 -7.84 -10.06 -9.76
C TYR A 74 -6.95 -10.73 -10.82
N GLY A 75 -7.21 -10.49 -12.11
CA GLY A 75 -6.40 -10.98 -13.22
C GLY A 75 -5.39 -9.95 -13.72
N ARG A 76 -4.42 -10.41 -14.52
CA ARG A 76 -3.47 -9.53 -15.21
C ARG A 76 -4.07 -9.10 -16.54
N HIS A 77 -4.60 -7.88 -16.61
CA HIS A 77 -5.15 -7.29 -17.82
C HIS A 77 -4.85 -5.78 -17.82
N PRO A 78 -4.48 -5.18 -18.96
CA PRO A 78 -4.31 -3.73 -19.08
C PRO A 78 -5.58 -2.86 -18.91
N THR A 79 -6.77 -3.35 -18.55
CA THR A 79 -8.01 -2.53 -18.57
C THR A 79 -7.89 -1.31 -17.67
N ILE A 80 -7.42 -1.53 -16.45
CA ILE A 80 -7.32 -0.48 -15.43
C ILE A 80 -6.20 0.50 -15.80
N LEU A 81 -5.10 -0.01 -16.36
CA LEU A 81 -4.02 0.83 -16.90
C LEU A 81 -4.52 1.70 -18.07
N ILE A 82 -5.24 1.12 -19.05
CA ILE A 82 -5.83 1.85 -20.18
C ILE A 82 -6.83 2.89 -19.66
N PHE A 83 -7.70 2.52 -18.72
CA PHE A 83 -8.64 3.44 -18.09
C PHE A 83 -7.91 4.61 -17.40
N PHE A 84 -6.84 4.33 -16.67
CA PHE A 84 -6.03 5.36 -16.01
C PHE A 84 -5.35 6.30 -17.01
N LEU A 85 -4.80 5.77 -18.10
CA LEU A 85 -4.23 6.57 -19.19
C LEU A 85 -5.29 7.42 -19.90
N LEU A 86 -6.47 6.85 -20.18
CA LEU A 86 -7.59 7.60 -20.75
C LEU A 86 -8.05 8.73 -19.83
N LEU A 87 -8.08 8.50 -18.51
CA LEU A 87 -8.44 9.54 -17.54
C LEU A 87 -7.47 10.72 -17.60
N LEU A 88 -6.16 10.45 -17.71
CA LEU A 88 -5.14 11.49 -17.85
C LEU A 88 -5.29 12.25 -19.17
N ILE A 89 -5.40 11.54 -20.29
CA ILE A 89 -5.48 12.13 -21.65
C ILE A 89 -6.76 12.96 -21.79
N VAL A 90 -7.92 12.39 -21.43
CA VAL A 90 -9.21 13.08 -21.53
C VAL A 90 -9.24 14.27 -20.56
N GLY A 91 -8.71 14.12 -19.35
CA GLY A 91 -8.60 15.23 -18.40
C GLY A 91 -7.77 16.39 -18.97
N GLN A 92 -6.65 16.10 -19.60
CA GLN A 92 -5.80 17.10 -20.26
C GLN A 92 -6.51 17.75 -21.45
N ALA A 93 -7.18 16.96 -22.30
CA ALA A 93 -7.93 17.46 -23.45
C ALA A 93 -9.10 18.38 -23.04
N LEU A 94 -9.74 18.12 -21.90
CA LEU A 94 -10.82 18.95 -21.37
C LEU A 94 -10.31 20.21 -20.63
N PHE A 95 -9.16 20.13 -19.97
CA PHE A 95 -8.62 21.21 -19.15
C PHE A 95 -7.82 22.23 -19.97
N LEU A 96 -6.90 21.76 -20.82
CA LEU A 96 -5.89 22.61 -21.47
C LEU A 96 -6.46 23.66 -22.43
N PRO A 97 -7.44 23.39 -23.31
CA PRO A 97 -7.93 24.40 -24.25
C PRO A 97 -8.48 25.65 -23.56
N SER A 98 -9.12 25.47 -22.40
CA SER A 98 -9.65 26.58 -21.59
C SER A 98 -8.60 27.26 -20.72
N ALA A 99 -7.61 26.51 -20.23
CA ALA A 99 -6.59 27.03 -19.33
C ALA A 99 -5.43 27.71 -20.08
N TRP A 100 -4.94 27.09 -21.15
CA TRP A 100 -3.69 27.42 -21.84
C TRP A 100 -3.56 28.88 -22.30
N PRO A 101 -4.61 29.52 -22.86
CA PRO A 101 -4.54 30.92 -23.26
C PRO A 101 -4.30 31.87 -22.08
N SER A 102 -4.72 31.49 -20.88
CA SER A 102 -4.59 32.28 -19.65
C SER A 102 -3.26 32.08 -18.92
N LEU A 103 -2.37 31.21 -19.42
CA LEU A 103 -1.11 30.87 -18.75
C LEU A 103 0.07 31.71 -19.23
N SER A 104 0.92 32.11 -18.28
CA SER A 104 2.25 32.66 -18.57
C SER A 104 3.17 31.59 -19.19
N SER A 105 4.27 32.03 -19.82
CA SER A 105 5.28 31.10 -20.39
C SER A 105 5.87 30.18 -19.32
N PHE A 106 6.03 30.67 -18.09
CA PHE A 106 6.46 29.87 -16.95
C PHE A 106 5.47 28.72 -16.66
N HIS A 107 4.17 29.02 -16.50
CA HIS A 107 3.16 27.99 -16.24
C HIS A 107 2.99 26.99 -17.39
N LYS A 108 3.23 27.43 -18.64
CA LYS A 108 3.24 26.53 -19.80
C LYS A 108 4.39 25.53 -19.74
N LEU A 109 5.61 25.99 -19.45
CA LEU A 109 6.79 25.13 -19.32
C LEU A 109 6.63 24.10 -18.20
N PHE A 110 6.32 24.54 -16.98
CA PHE A 110 6.13 23.63 -15.84
C PHE A 110 4.89 22.75 -16.00
N GLY A 111 3.84 23.24 -16.66
CA GLY A 111 2.65 22.45 -16.99
C GLY A 111 2.99 21.28 -17.91
N VAL A 112 3.81 21.49 -18.95
CA VAL A 112 4.26 20.41 -19.84
C VAL A 112 5.06 19.36 -19.06
N ILE A 113 6.00 19.78 -18.22
CA ILE A 113 6.79 18.87 -17.39
C ILE A 113 5.88 18.05 -16.45
N ALA A 114 4.98 18.71 -15.72
CA ALA A 114 4.05 18.06 -14.81
C ALA A 114 3.12 17.06 -15.51
N ILE A 115 2.76 17.30 -16.78
CA ILE A 115 1.95 16.39 -17.59
C ILE A 115 2.76 15.17 -18.05
N LEU A 116 4.01 15.36 -18.47
CA LEU A 116 4.82 14.28 -19.05
C LEU A 116 5.36 13.29 -18.01
N LEU A 117 5.72 13.75 -16.81
CA LEU A 117 6.34 12.90 -15.79
C LEU A 117 5.49 11.68 -15.38
N PRO A 118 4.17 11.80 -15.13
CA PRO A 118 3.34 10.64 -14.84
C PRO A 118 3.35 9.60 -15.95
N TYR A 119 3.29 10.00 -17.23
CA TYR A 119 3.34 9.03 -18.34
C TYR A 119 4.67 8.28 -18.40
N LEU A 120 5.78 9.00 -18.21
CA LEU A 120 7.11 8.41 -18.14
C LEU A 120 7.19 7.38 -17.02
N PHE A 121 6.77 7.74 -15.81
CA PHE A 121 6.88 6.84 -14.66
C PHE A 121 5.82 5.72 -14.65
N ILE A 122 4.65 5.90 -15.29
CA ILE A 122 3.75 4.78 -15.60
C ILE A 122 4.49 3.78 -16.49
N TYR A 123 5.10 4.24 -17.58
CA TYR A 123 5.83 3.36 -18.49
C TYR A 123 6.98 2.63 -17.78
N LEU A 124 7.85 3.37 -17.08
CA LEU A 124 8.99 2.78 -16.39
C LEU A 124 8.55 1.80 -15.29
N SER A 125 7.56 2.16 -14.46
CA SER A 125 7.07 1.25 -13.41
C SER A 125 6.38 -0.01 -13.96
N ALA A 126 5.68 0.09 -15.09
CA ALA A 126 4.96 -1.02 -15.72
C ALA A 126 5.88 -1.98 -16.50
N TYR A 127 6.92 -1.45 -17.15
CA TYR A 127 7.76 -2.20 -18.09
C TYR A 127 9.15 -2.55 -17.54
N THR A 128 9.64 -1.90 -16.49
CA THR A 128 10.83 -2.36 -15.77
C THR A 128 10.49 -3.63 -14.98
N SER A 129 11.41 -4.59 -14.99
CA SER A 129 11.31 -5.79 -14.15
C SER A 129 11.08 -5.39 -12.69
N PRO A 130 10.14 -6.04 -11.97
CA PRO A 130 9.96 -5.78 -10.54
C PRO A 130 11.00 -6.51 -9.67
N GLY A 131 12.00 -7.16 -10.26
CA GLY A 131 12.89 -8.12 -9.61
C GLY A 131 12.39 -9.55 -9.75
N LEU A 132 12.17 -9.99 -11.00
CA LEU A 132 11.81 -11.38 -11.32
C LEU A 132 12.92 -12.32 -10.82
N ILE A 133 12.53 -13.36 -10.07
CA ILE A 133 13.46 -14.38 -9.58
C ILE A 133 13.35 -15.63 -10.46
N THR A 134 14.46 -15.99 -11.10
CA THR A 134 14.68 -17.21 -11.88
C THR A 134 15.71 -18.09 -11.18
N ALA A 135 15.94 -19.31 -11.68
CA ALA A 135 17.02 -20.16 -11.15
C ALA A 135 18.41 -19.56 -11.41
N GLU A 136 18.57 -18.84 -12.52
CA GLU A 136 19.84 -18.23 -12.95
C GLU A 136 20.24 -17.04 -12.06
N ASN A 137 19.30 -16.15 -11.75
CA ASN A 137 19.58 -14.96 -10.93
C ASN A 137 19.30 -15.17 -9.43
N LEU A 138 18.98 -16.40 -9.01
CA LEU A 138 18.71 -16.73 -7.60
C LEU A 138 19.88 -16.36 -6.68
N PRO A 139 21.16 -16.64 -7.00
CA PRO A 139 22.28 -16.28 -6.14
C PRO A 139 22.34 -14.78 -5.84
N TYR A 140 22.08 -13.94 -6.86
CA TYR A 140 21.98 -12.48 -6.67
C TYR A 140 20.88 -12.13 -5.67
N HIS A 141 19.69 -12.70 -5.77
CA HIS A 141 18.60 -12.39 -4.83
C HIS A 141 18.83 -12.92 -3.42
N LEU A 142 19.59 -14.01 -3.26
CA LEU A 142 20.04 -14.52 -1.95
C LEU A 142 21.13 -13.65 -1.31
N TYR A 143 21.94 -12.96 -2.13
CA TYR A 143 22.98 -12.02 -1.70
C TYR A 143 22.40 -10.72 -1.14
N LEU A 144 21.23 -10.27 -1.63
CA LEU A 144 20.68 -8.95 -1.32
C LEU A 144 20.20 -8.76 0.12
N TYR A 145 19.56 -9.78 0.71
CA TYR A 145 18.91 -9.68 2.01
C TYR A 145 19.07 -10.98 2.81
N PRO A 146 19.61 -10.95 4.04
CA PRO A 146 19.61 -12.09 4.93
C PRO A 146 18.21 -12.40 5.44
N TYR A 147 17.98 -13.63 5.91
CA TYR A 147 16.75 -13.98 6.62
C TYR A 147 16.79 -13.37 8.03
N ASP A 148 15.70 -12.72 8.44
CA ASP A 148 15.56 -12.09 9.76
C ASP A 148 15.16 -13.05 10.89
N PHE A 149 14.92 -14.33 10.54
CA PHE A 149 14.40 -15.37 11.43
C PHE A 149 13.15 -14.92 12.21
N THR A 150 12.39 -13.97 11.64
CA THR A 150 11.21 -13.36 12.24
C THR A 150 10.06 -13.37 11.24
N LEU A 151 10.23 -12.74 10.07
CA LEU A 151 9.28 -12.81 8.95
C LEU A 151 9.67 -13.82 7.88
N PHE A 152 10.96 -14.12 7.79
CA PHE A 152 11.56 -14.94 6.76
C PHE A 152 12.56 -15.92 7.40
N HIS A 153 12.44 -17.18 7.03
CA HIS A 153 13.33 -18.25 7.49
C HIS A 153 13.91 -18.98 6.26
N PRO A 154 15.14 -19.50 6.34
CA PRO A 154 15.73 -20.30 5.28
C PRO A 154 14.97 -21.62 5.07
N GLY A 155 15.25 -22.31 3.96
CA GLY A 155 14.67 -23.62 3.66
C GLY A 155 13.27 -23.61 3.03
N GLN A 156 12.69 -22.42 2.80
CA GLN A 156 11.36 -22.30 2.18
C GLN A 156 11.47 -22.26 0.65
N PHE A 157 10.66 -23.08 -0.02
CA PHE A 157 10.55 -23.09 -1.49
C PHE A 157 9.23 -22.51 -1.98
N CYS A 158 9.26 -21.88 -3.15
CA CYS A 158 8.04 -21.54 -3.86
C CYS A 158 7.45 -22.80 -4.49
N LYS A 159 6.21 -23.15 -4.12
CA LYS A 159 5.52 -24.33 -4.65
C LYS A 159 5.29 -24.27 -6.17
N THR A 160 5.10 -23.06 -6.70
CA THR A 160 4.83 -22.83 -8.13
C THR A 160 6.13 -22.75 -8.92
N CYS A 161 7.05 -21.86 -8.52
CA CYS A 161 8.30 -21.63 -9.26
C CYS A 161 9.39 -22.67 -8.97
N ARG A 162 9.24 -23.48 -7.90
CA ARG A 162 10.19 -24.52 -7.46
C ARG A 162 11.61 -24.02 -7.19
N ILE A 163 11.76 -22.75 -6.86
CA ILE A 163 13.01 -22.13 -6.40
C ILE A 163 12.98 -21.89 -4.89
N PRO A 164 14.14 -21.90 -4.22
CA PRO A 164 14.30 -21.29 -2.90
C PRO A 164 13.69 -19.90 -2.87
N LYS A 165 13.11 -19.49 -1.74
CA LYS A 165 12.53 -18.15 -1.57
C LYS A 165 13.52 -17.25 -0.84
N PRO A 166 14.21 -16.33 -1.53
CA PRO A 166 15.02 -15.31 -0.86
C PRO A 166 14.19 -14.54 0.18
N ALA A 167 14.87 -13.98 1.17
CA ALA A 167 14.23 -13.08 2.12
C ALA A 167 13.54 -11.92 1.38
N ARG A 168 12.43 -11.42 1.93
CA ARG A 168 11.61 -10.36 1.32
C ARG A 168 10.95 -10.70 -0.03
N SER A 169 11.12 -11.92 -0.54
CA SER A 169 10.49 -12.36 -1.79
C SER A 169 9.08 -12.93 -1.60
N LYS A 170 8.25 -12.84 -2.64
CA LYS A 170 6.92 -13.48 -2.67
C LYS A 170 6.52 -13.87 -4.09
N HIS A 171 5.79 -14.98 -4.20
CA HIS A 171 5.15 -15.38 -5.46
C HIS A 171 3.86 -14.59 -5.67
N CYS A 172 3.77 -13.88 -6.79
CA CYS A 172 2.56 -13.21 -7.20
C CYS A 172 1.74 -14.15 -8.10
N SER A 173 0.58 -14.59 -7.63
CA SER A 173 -0.30 -15.46 -8.43
C SER A 173 -0.89 -14.75 -9.66
N VAL A 174 -0.96 -13.41 -9.66
CA VAL A 174 -1.45 -12.62 -10.79
C VAL A 174 -0.39 -12.54 -11.89
N CYS A 175 0.87 -12.36 -11.52
CA CYS A 175 1.97 -12.31 -12.47
C CYS A 175 2.54 -13.68 -12.85
N GLY A 176 2.35 -14.70 -12.01
CA GLY A 176 2.82 -16.07 -12.25
C GLY A 176 4.27 -16.34 -11.85
N PHE A 177 4.93 -15.43 -11.14
CA PHE A 177 6.34 -15.55 -10.78
C PHE A 177 6.70 -14.99 -9.40
N CYS A 178 7.88 -15.35 -8.90
CA CYS A 178 8.46 -14.80 -7.67
C CYS A 178 9.10 -13.43 -7.92
N VAL A 179 8.84 -12.50 -7.00
CA VAL A 179 9.31 -11.11 -7.05
C VAL A 179 10.17 -10.84 -5.82
N SER A 180 11.34 -10.25 -6.02
CA SER A 180 12.29 -9.81 -4.99
C SER A 180 11.84 -8.52 -4.31
N LYS A 181 12.00 -8.43 -2.98
CA LYS A 181 11.43 -7.35 -2.12
C LYS A 181 10.02 -6.96 -2.58
N MET A 182 9.14 -7.95 -2.73
CA MET A 182 7.81 -7.72 -3.31
C MET A 182 6.98 -6.84 -2.39
N ASP A 183 6.57 -5.68 -2.88
CA ASP A 183 5.67 -4.79 -2.16
C ASP A 183 4.21 -5.20 -2.37
N HIS A 184 3.72 -5.10 -3.60
CA HIS A 184 2.37 -5.51 -3.98
C HIS A 184 2.25 -5.73 -5.49
N HIS A 185 1.12 -6.26 -5.93
CA HIS A 185 0.71 -6.21 -7.33
C HIS A 185 -0.17 -4.99 -7.53
N CYS A 186 0.22 -4.07 -8.42
CA CYS A 186 -0.51 -2.84 -8.67
C CYS A 186 -1.29 -2.94 -9.98
N VAL A 187 -2.62 -2.93 -9.87
CA VAL A 187 -3.53 -3.00 -11.03
C VAL A 187 -3.42 -1.76 -11.93
N PHE A 188 -3.02 -0.61 -11.40
CA PHE A 188 -2.89 0.65 -12.16
C PHE A 188 -1.70 0.67 -13.11
N ILE A 189 -0.66 -0.13 -12.85
CA ILE A 189 0.49 -0.31 -13.74
C ILE A 189 0.52 -1.71 -14.37
N ASN A 190 -0.47 -2.56 -14.05
CA ASN A 190 -0.58 -3.95 -14.50
C ASN A 190 0.72 -4.78 -14.29
N ALA A 191 1.42 -4.50 -13.19
CA ALA A 191 2.72 -5.08 -12.85
C ALA A 191 2.88 -5.19 -11.32
N CYS A 192 3.83 -6.02 -10.88
CA CYS A 192 4.25 -5.98 -9.47
C CYS A 192 5.10 -4.74 -9.22
N VAL A 193 5.06 -4.25 -7.98
CA VAL A 193 6.06 -3.34 -7.44
C VAL A 193 6.99 -4.18 -6.56
N GLY A 194 8.28 -4.15 -6.86
CA GLY A 194 9.32 -4.88 -6.14
C GLY A 194 10.67 -4.16 -6.24
N ARG A 195 11.76 -4.84 -5.90
CA ARG A 195 13.09 -4.22 -5.74
C ARG A 195 13.49 -3.30 -6.91
N GLU A 196 13.37 -3.80 -8.13
CA GLU A 196 13.96 -3.16 -9.31
C GLU A 196 13.11 -2.02 -9.90
N ASN A 197 11.83 -1.90 -9.54
CA ASN A 197 10.94 -0.85 -10.05
C ASN A 197 10.26 -0.01 -8.95
N GLN A 198 10.58 -0.23 -7.68
CA GLN A 198 9.99 0.51 -6.55
C GLN A 198 10.23 2.02 -6.66
N HIS A 199 11.42 2.46 -7.06
CA HIS A 199 11.73 3.88 -7.24
C HIS A 199 10.88 4.53 -8.35
N TYR A 200 10.66 3.84 -9.48
CA TYR A 200 9.75 4.34 -10.53
C TYR A 200 8.31 4.43 -10.03
N PHE A 201 7.86 3.48 -9.21
CA PHE A 201 6.54 3.57 -8.59
C PHE A 201 6.41 4.75 -7.62
N LEU A 202 7.43 5.06 -6.83
CA LEU A 202 7.46 6.25 -5.98
C LEU A 202 7.42 7.54 -6.80
N LEU A 203 8.21 7.61 -7.87
CA LEU A 203 8.25 8.77 -8.77
C LEU A 203 6.92 8.92 -9.53
N LEU A 204 6.24 7.82 -9.86
CA LEU A 204 4.87 7.85 -10.39
C LEU A 204 3.90 8.46 -9.38
N LEU A 205 3.92 8.01 -8.13
CA LEU A 205 3.05 8.58 -7.09
C LEU A 205 3.32 10.06 -6.87
N LEU A 206 4.59 10.46 -6.76
CA LEU A 206 5.00 11.85 -6.58
C LEU A 206 4.56 12.74 -7.75
N SER A 207 4.87 12.33 -8.98
CA SER A 207 4.50 13.10 -10.18
C SER A 207 2.99 13.19 -10.38
N THR A 208 2.24 12.13 -10.09
CA THR A 208 0.76 12.15 -10.14
C THR A 208 0.16 13.02 -9.03
N ALA A 209 0.71 12.96 -7.82
CA ALA A 209 0.30 13.81 -6.70
C ALA A 209 0.55 15.29 -7.02
N ALA A 210 1.73 15.60 -7.57
CA ALA A 210 2.08 16.94 -8.02
C ALA A 210 1.17 17.41 -9.17
N LEU A 211 0.92 16.60 -10.20
CA LEU A 211 0.03 16.95 -11.31
C LEU A 211 -1.39 17.23 -10.84
N THR A 212 -1.95 16.38 -9.98
CA THR A 212 -3.31 16.57 -9.46
C THR A 212 -3.41 17.79 -8.56
N ALA A 213 -2.44 18.02 -7.67
CA ALA A 213 -2.40 19.22 -6.83
C ALA A 213 -2.25 20.50 -7.67
N TYR A 214 -1.31 20.50 -8.63
CA TYR A 214 -1.08 21.62 -9.53
C TYR A 214 -2.32 21.93 -10.39
N GLY A 215 -2.93 20.91 -10.99
CA GLY A 215 -4.16 21.05 -11.77
C GLY A 215 -5.34 21.57 -10.94
N ALA A 216 -5.48 21.13 -9.69
CA ALA A 216 -6.49 21.63 -8.76
C ALA A 216 -6.26 23.11 -8.43
N CYS A 217 -5.05 23.48 -7.99
CA CYS A 217 -4.70 24.86 -7.64
C CYS A 217 -4.84 25.81 -8.83
N LEU A 218 -4.36 25.41 -10.00
CA LEU A 218 -4.45 26.21 -11.22
C LEU A 218 -5.91 26.36 -11.67
N GLY A 219 -6.68 25.27 -11.68
CA GLY A 219 -8.09 25.28 -12.02
C GLY A 219 -8.92 26.18 -11.11
N ILE A 220 -8.75 26.05 -9.79
CA ILE A 220 -9.39 26.92 -8.79
C ILE A 220 -9.02 28.38 -9.03
N SER A 221 -7.77 28.67 -9.38
CA SER A 221 -7.31 30.04 -9.63
C SER A 221 -7.98 30.65 -10.87
N ILE A 222 -8.05 29.91 -11.98
CA ILE A 222 -8.66 30.36 -13.24
C ILE A 222 -10.18 30.50 -13.08
N LEU A 223 -10.84 29.49 -12.52
CA LEU A 223 -12.28 29.53 -12.28
C LEU A 223 -12.66 30.68 -11.34
N GLY A 224 -11.88 30.89 -10.27
CA GLY A 224 -12.10 32.01 -9.35
C GLY A 224 -11.91 33.37 -10.03
N ALA A 225 -10.94 33.52 -10.93
CA ALA A 225 -10.78 34.75 -11.72
C ALA A 225 -12.01 35.03 -12.59
N ARG A 226 -12.58 34.01 -13.22
CA ARG A 226 -13.81 34.14 -14.03
C ARG A 226 -15.04 34.46 -13.20
N SER A 227 -15.13 33.92 -11.98
CA SER A 227 -16.19 34.29 -11.04
C SER A 227 -16.08 35.76 -10.61
N MET A 228 -14.86 36.25 -10.32
CA MET A 228 -14.63 37.65 -9.94
C MET A 228 -14.93 38.63 -11.08
N ASP A 229 -14.63 38.25 -12.33
CA ASP A 229 -14.96 39.04 -13.53
C ASP A 229 -16.48 39.23 -13.68
N LYS A 230 -17.27 38.17 -13.43
CA LYS A 230 -18.73 38.24 -13.50
C LYS A 230 -19.39 38.86 -12.27
N PHE A 231 -18.84 38.58 -11.09
CA PHE A 231 -19.39 38.97 -9.79
C PHE A 231 -18.32 39.71 -8.97
N PRO A 232 -18.21 41.05 -9.09
CA PRO A 232 -17.13 41.82 -8.47
C PRO A 232 -17.08 41.74 -6.94
N THR A 233 -18.21 41.44 -6.28
CA THR A 233 -18.29 41.26 -4.82
C THR A 233 -17.93 39.84 -4.36
N TRP A 234 -17.74 38.92 -5.30
CA TRP A 234 -17.38 37.53 -5.03
C TRP A 234 -15.86 37.38 -4.86
N SER A 235 -15.45 36.46 -3.99
CA SER A 235 -14.04 36.10 -3.80
C SER A 235 -13.88 34.59 -3.61
N ARG A 236 -12.66 34.10 -3.83
CA ARG A 236 -12.32 32.67 -3.74
C ARG A 236 -12.68 32.06 -2.39
N LEU A 237 -12.43 32.78 -1.30
CA LEU A 237 -12.94 32.46 0.03
C LEU A 237 -14.21 33.28 0.26
N LYS A 238 -15.22 32.68 0.90
CA LYS A 238 -16.49 33.34 1.15
C LYS A 238 -16.32 34.58 2.04
N PRO A 239 -16.70 35.78 1.59
CA PRO A 239 -16.77 36.96 2.46
C PRO A 239 -17.77 36.78 3.61
N SER A 240 -17.49 37.38 4.77
CA SER A 240 -18.37 37.30 5.94
C SER A 240 -19.79 37.80 5.67
N GLY A 241 -19.94 38.85 4.85
CA GLY A 241 -21.24 39.44 4.49
C GLY A 241 -22.00 38.77 3.34
N MET A 242 -21.43 37.73 2.70
CA MET A 242 -22.07 37.03 1.57
C MET A 242 -22.86 35.80 2.07
N SER A 243 -23.97 35.43 1.42
CA SER A 243 -24.65 34.16 1.73
C SER A 243 -23.90 32.96 1.12
N TRP A 244 -24.11 31.76 1.66
CA TRP A 244 -23.55 30.53 1.07
C TRP A 244 -24.06 30.28 -0.35
N GLU A 245 -25.35 30.55 -0.58
CA GLU A 245 -25.98 30.39 -1.89
C GLU A 245 -25.30 31.28 -2.94
N SER A 246 -25.15 32.58 -2.66
CA SER A 246 -24.49 33.52 -3.57
C SER A 246 -23.03 33.15 -3.82
N TRP A 247 -22.31 32.68 -2.80
CA TRP A 247 -20.92 32.25 -2.95
C TRP A 247 -20.80 30.99 -3.82
N PHE A 248 -21.64 29.97 -3.59
CA PHE A 248 -21.67 28.77 -4.42
C PHE A 248 -22.15 29.07 -5.85
N SER A 249 -23.05 30.02 -6.05
CA SER A 249 -23.46 30.45 -7.39
C SER A 249 -22.29 30.99 -8.21
N GLY A 250 -21.34 31.70 -7.59
CA GLY A 250 -20.13 32.17 -8.26
C GLY A 250 -19.25 31.02 -8.77
N TRP A 251 -19.01 30.00 -7.93
CA TRP A 251 -18.30 28.77 -8.36
C TRP A 251 -19.10 27.99 -9.41
N GLY A 252 -20.40 27.83 -9.21
CA GLY A 252 -21.29 27.13 -10.13
C GLY A 252 -21.32 27.78 -11.52
N TYR A 253 -21.32 29.12 -11.59
CA TYR A 253 -21.22 29.86 -12.85
C TYR A 253 -19.89 29.58 -13.56
N ALA A 254 -18.75 29.65 -12.86
CA ALA A 254 -17.44 29.39 -13.47
C ALA A 254 -17.30 27.94 -13.98
N VAL A 255 -17.84 26.97 -13.23
CA VAL A 255 -17.87 25.56 -13.66
C VAL A 255 -18.79 25.36 -14.86
N HIS A 256 -19.98 25.98 -14.86
CA HIS A 256 -20.94 25.83 -15.96
C HIS A 256 -20.45 26.49 -17.25
N THR A 257 -19.81 27.65 -17.17
CA THR A 257 -19.25 28.36 -18.33
C THR A 257 -18.05 27.65 -18.91
N SER A 258 -17.40 26.75 -18.17
CA SER A 258 -16.32 25.91 -18.68
C SER A 258 -16.31 24.55 -18.02
N VAL A 259 -17.26 23.72 -18.47
CA VAL A 259 -17.51 22.39 -17.93
C VAL A 259 -16.27 21.51 -17.94
N GLY A 260 -15.46 21.55 -19.02
CA GLY A 260 -14.21 20.79 -19.10
C GLY A 260 -13.19 21.19 -18.03
N LEU A 261 -12.90 22.48 -17.91
CA LEU A 261 -12.02 23.02 -16.88
C LEU A 261 -12.55 22.73 -15.46
N GLY A 262 -13.84 23.00 -15.22
CA GLY A 262 -14.49 22.83 -13.92
C GLY A 262 -14.52 21.38 -13.44
N SER A 263 -14.95 20.45 -14.30
CA SER A 263 -15.04 19.03 -13.97
C SER A 263 -13.67 18.42 -13.66
N VAL A 264 -12.65 18.73 -14.46
CA VAL A 264 -11.29 18.24 -14.22
C VAL A 264 -10.70 18.87 -12.96
N THR A 265 -10.96 20.15 -12.69
CA THR A 265 -10.53 20.81 -11.44
C THR A 265 -11.13 20.14 -10.20
N MET A 266 -12.43 19.80 -10.23
CA MET A 266 -13.06 19.06 -9.14
C MET A 266 -12.47 17.66 -8.99
N LEU A 267 -12.28 16.94 -10.10
CA LEU A 267 -11.70 15.60 -10.07
C LEU A 267 -10.29 15.63 -9.45
N THR A 268 -9.44 16.55 -9.87
CA THR A 268 -8.07 16.67 -9.35
C THR A 268 -8.06 17.10 -7.88
N ALA A 269 -8.92 18.05 -7.49
CA ALA A 269 -9.04 18.48 -6.10
C ALA A 269 -9.49 17.36 -5.16
N LEU A 270 -10.45 16.52 -5.59
CA LEU A 270 -10.96 15.41 -4.79
C LEU A 270 -9.99 14.22 -4.75
N THR A 271 -9.24 13.98 -5.82
CA THR A 271 -8.32 12.83 -5.90
C THR A 271 -6.94 13.11 -5.33
N SER A 272 -6.48 14.36 -5.33
CA SER A 272 -5.13 14.73 -4.89
C SER A 272 -4.81 14.28 -3.45
N PRO A 273 -5.68 14.44 -2.43
CA PRO A 273 -5.39 13.97 -1.07
C PRO A 273 -5.15 12.46 -0.99
N MET A 274 -5.86 11.67 -1.80
CA MET A 274 -5.70 10.22 -1.84
C MET A 274 -4.33 9.84 -2.42
N VAL A 275 -3.90 10.48 -3.52
CA VAL A 275 -2.61 10.18 -4.15
C VAL A 275 -1.46 10.61 -3.24
N TRP A 276 -1.55 11.77 -2.59
CA TRP A 276 -0.58 12.20 -1.58
C TRP A 276 -0.51 11.23 -0.40
N SER A 277 -1.65 10.74 0.10
CA SER A 277 -1.68 9.76 1.19
C SER A 277 -0.98 8.45 0.80
N LEU A 278 -1.17 7.99 -0.44
CA LEU A 278 -0.46 6.81 -0.96
C LEU A 278 1.05 7.06 -1.08
N PHE A 279 1.46 8.23 -1.57
CA PHE A 279 2.88 8.61 -1.64
C PHE A 279 3.52 8.61 -0.24
N PHE A 280 2.94 9.34 0.71
CA PHE A 280 3.48 9.43 2.07
C PHE A 280 3.46 8.09 2.80
N TYR A 281 2.46 7.24 2.55
CA TYR A 281 2.45 5.89 3.09
C TYR A 281 3.63 5.07 2.56
N GLN A 282 3.95 5.14 1.27
CA GLN A 282 5.11 4.45 0.72
C GLN A 282 6.44 5.02 1.26
N VAL A 283 6.54 6.33 1.44
CA VAL A 283 7.70 6.97 2.11
C VAL A 283 7.82 6.49 3.56
N TYR A 284 6.71 6.38 4.29
CA TYR A 284 6.68 5.84 5.65
C TYR A 284 7.14 4.37 5.69
N LEU A 285 6.72 3.55 4.72
CA LEU A 285 7.17 2.16 4.63
C LEU A 285 8.70 2.06 4.44
N ILE A 286 9.29 2.94 3.63
CA ILE A 286 10.74 3.08 3.48
C ILE A 286 11.38 3.55 4.79
N TYR A 287 10.79 4.54 5.46
CA TYR A 287 11.27 5.04 6.74
C TYR A 287 11.39 3.93 7.80
N VAL A 288 10.43 3.01 7.85
CA VAL A 288 10.47 1.88 8.81
C VAL A 288 11.14 0.61 8.24
N GLY A 289 11.71 0.65 7.03
CA GLY A 289 12.40 -0.48 6.41
C GLY A 289 11.50 -1.66 5.99
N THR A 290 10.19 -1.44 5.79
CA THR A 290 9.21 -2.51 5.51
C THR A 290 8.57 -2.33 4.13
N THR A 291 8.07 -3.42 3.54
CA THR A 291 7.15 -3.39 2.39
C THR A 291 5.69 -3.47 2.84
N THR A 292 4.73 -3.14 1.97
CA THR A 292 3.29 -3.38 2.17
C THR A 292 3.00 -4.85 2.43
N ASN A 293 3.72 -5.76 1.77
CA ASN A 293 3.60 -7.19 2.01
C ASN A 293 4.09 -7.59 3.41
N GLU A 294 5.20 -7.01 3.86
CA GLU A 294 5.75 -7.24 5.20
C GLU A 294 4.89 -6.60 6.30
N SER A 295 4.29 -5.43 6.07
CA SER A 295 3.41 -4.79 7.05
C SER A 295 2.18 -5.64 7.37
N MET A 296 1.64 -6.37 6.39
CA MET A 296 0.61 -7.38 6.62
C MET A 296 1.12 -8.52 7.51
N LYS A 297 2.35 -9.02 7.31
CA LYS A 297 2.92 -10.06 8.18
C LYS A 297 3.15 -9.56 9.60
N TRP A 298 3.62 -8.32 9.76
CA TRP A 298 3.74 -7.69 11.08
C TRP A 298 2.38 -7.57 11.77
N SER A 299 1.31 -7.31 11.01
CA SER A 299 -0.05 -7.31 11.57
C SER A 299 -0.50 -8.71 12.03
N ASP A 300 -0.09 -9.77 11.34
CA ASP A 300 -0.34 -11.14 11.79
C ASP A 300 0.43 -11.43 13.10
N TRP A 301 1.69 -11.00 13.21
CA TRP A 301 2.46 -11.13 14.45
C TRP A 301 1.84 -10.38 15.63
N LYS A 302 1.26 -9.19 15.42
CA LYS A 302 0.52 -8.49 16.48
C LYS A 302 -0.60 -9.35 17.04
N VAL A 303 -1.34 -10.06 16.17
CA VAL A 303 -2.41 -10.96 16.61
C VAL A 303 -1.84 -12.14 17.42
N GLU A 304 -0.72 -12.73 16.98
CA GLU A 304 -0.06 -13.81 17.73
C GLU A 304 0.50 -13.32 19.08
N MET A 305 0.89 -12.05 19.21
CA MET A 305 1.29 -11.43 20.49
C MET A 305 0.08 -11.21 21.40
N ASP A 306 -1.03 -10.69 20.86
CA ASP A 306 -2.28 -10.48 21.59
C ASP A 306 -2.88 -11.81 22.12
N ASP A 307 -2.66 -12.91 21.38
CA ASP A 307 -3.09 -14.26 21.75
C ASP A 307 -2.06 -15.00 22.64
N ASP A 308 -0.99 -14.33 23.11
CA ASP A 308 0.10 -14.94 23.90
C ASP A 308 0.70 -16.20 23.20
N CYS A 309 0.96 -16.13 21.91
CA CYS A 309 1.53 -17.22 21.10
C CYS A 309 2.91 -16.90 20.51
N ALA A 310 3.42 -15.68 20.71
CA ALA A 310 4.67 -15.19 20.16
C ALA A 310 5.85 -15.31 21.13
N PHE A 311 6.93 -15.96 20.70
CA PHE A 311 8.15 -16.15 21.48
C PHE A 311 9.38 -15.77 20.67
N ILE A 312 10.40 -15.29 21.35
CA ILE A 312 11.67 -14.90 20.77
C ILE A 312 12.82 -15.40 21.64
N ARG A 313 13.99 -15.59 21.04
CA ARG A 313 15.24 -15.76 21.79
C ARG A 313 16.43 -15.22 21.01
N PRO A 314 17.58 -15.00 21.67
CA PRO A 314 18.81 -14.59 21.00
C PRO A 314 19.29 -15.60 19.95
N LEU A 315 19.85 -15.07 18.88
CA LEU A 315 20.57 -15.82 17.84
C LEU A 315 21.96 -15.20 17.74
N SER A 316 23.02 -15.97 18.04
CA SER A 316 24.39 -15.44 17.94
C SER A 316 24.90 -15.55 16.50
N PRO A 317 25.25 -14.45 15.83
CA PRO A 317 25.81 -14.50 14.48
C PRO A 317 27.10 -15.30 14.41
N ALA A 318 27.97 -15.20 15.42
CA ALA A 318 29.28 -15.83 15.44
C ALA A 318 29.22 -17.37 15.49
N THR A 319 28.20 -17.94 16.14
CA THR A 319 28.08 -19.39 16.29
C THR A 319 27.12 -20.01 15.27
N ARG A 320 26.42 -19.20 14.48
CA ARG A 320 25.39 -19.66 13.55
C ARG A 320 26.01 -20.21 12.28
N GLN A 321 25.64 -21.44 11.92
CA GLN A 321 26.01 -22.02 10.63
C GLN A 321 25.00 -21.58 9.56
N LYS A 322 25.50 -20.93 8.51
CA LYS A 322 24.70 -20.55 7.32
C LYS A 322 24.53 -21.75 6.40
N ASP A 323 23.31 -22.01 5.93
CA ASP A 323 23.09 -23.03 4.89
C ASP A 323 23.33 -22.42 3.51
N ARG A 324 24.44 -22.78 2.86
CA ARG A 324 24.86 -22.27 1.54
C ARG A 324 23.84 -22.52 0.42
N ARG A 325 22.86 -23.42 0.62
CA ARG A 325 21.77 -23.65 -0.35
C ARG A 325 20.73 -22.55 -0.31
N PHE A 326 20.63 -21.82 0.79
CA PHE A 326 19.59 -20.82 1.03
C PHE A 326 20.15 -19.44 1.36
N GLU A 327 21.40 -19.34 1.80
CA GLU A 327 22.00 -18.11 2.32
C GLU A 327 23.31 -17.80 1.59
N SER A 328 23.53 -16.52 1.30
CA SER A 328 24.83 -16.02 0.88
C SER A 328 25.77 -15.90 2.08
N LEU A 329 27.05 -16.21 1.88
CA LEU A 329 28.09 -15.95 2.89
C LEU A 329 28.48 -14.48 2.90
N ASP A 330 28.65 -13.90 1.71
CA ASP A 330 29.12 -12.54 1.49
C ASP A 330 27.93 -11.64 1.14
N GLY A 331 26.90 -11.58 1.99
CA GLY A 331 25.69 -10.78 1.71
C GLY A 331 25.97 -9.27 1.69
N ARG A 332 25.20 -8.51 0.89
CA ARG A 332 25.30 -7.03 0.83
C ARG A 332 24.85 -6.33 2.11
N TRP A 333 23.89 -6.92 2.81
CA TRP A 333 23.23 -6.27 3.94
C TRP A 333 24.20 -6.16 5.13
N PRO A 334 24.31 -5.00 5.80
CA PRO A 334 25.36 -4.76 6.79
C PRO A 334 25.08 -5.41 8.15
N LEU A 335 23.85 -5.88 8.37
CA LEU A 335 23.41 -6.47 9.64
C LEU A 335 23.15 -7.97 9.50
N GLU A 336 23.51 -8.72 10.54
CA GLU A 336 23.16 -10.14 10.69
C GLU A 336 21.98 -10.30 11.67
N PRO A 337 21.16 -11.36 11.53
CA PRO A 337 20.06 -11.62 12.46
C PRO A 337 20.59 -11.99 13.85
N VAL A 338 20.17 -11.22 14.86
CA VAL A 338 20.54 -11.43 16.27
C VAL A 338 19.44 -12.08 17.12
N GLN A 339 18.30 -12.38 16.49
CA GLN A 339 17.13 -12.94 17.15
C GLN A 339 16.46 -13.98 16.25
N ILE A 340 15.67 -14.85 16.88
CA ILE A 340 14.73 -15.73 16.19
C ILE A 340 13.37 -15.65 16.88
N MET A 341 12.32 -15.50 16.08
CA MET A 341 10.95 -15.44 16.55
C MET A 341 10.17 -16.65 16.05
N VAL A 342 9.35 -17.23 16.93
CA VAL A 342 8.51 -18.39 16.63
C VAL A 342 7.13 -18.19 17.22
N ARG A 343 6.16 -18.91 16.63
CA ARG A 343 4.81 -19.01 17.14
C ARG A 343 4.51 -20.43 17.59
N THR A 344 3.68 -20.56 18.61
CA THR A 344 3.20 -21.86 19.12
C THR A 344 1.68 -21.91 19.03
N ASP A 345 1.12 -23.06 18.65
CA ASP A 345 -0.33 -23.21 18.44
C ASP A 345 -1.16 -23.14 19.73
N ASP A 346 -0.55 -23.37 20.89
CA ASP A 346 -1.20 -23.49 22.21
C ASP A 346 -0.73 -22.45 23.23
N GLY A 347 0.11 -21.50 22.82
CA GLY A 347 0.70 -20.48 23.68
C GLY A 347 1.70 -21.01 24.70
N THR A 348 2.08 -22.29 24.61
CA THR A 348 3.11 -22.87 25.47
C THR A 348 4.49 -22.46 24.99
N MET A 349 5.40 -22.26 25.92
CA MET A 349 6.76 -21.87 25.58
C MET A 349 7.48 -23.04 24.89
N PRO A 350 8.20 -22.82 23.78
CA PRO A 350 8.95 -23.87 23.14
C PRO A 350 9.99 -24.48 24.09
N ALA A 351 10.22 -25.79 23.97
CA ALA A 351 11.25 -26.47 24.74
C ALA A 351 12.64 -25.88 24.41
N PRO A 352 13.56 -25.77 25.39
CA PRO A 352 14.93 -25.29 25.15
C PRO A 352 15.65 -26.09 24.06
N ASN A 353 15.48 -27.42 24.04
CA ASN A 353 16.09 -28.36 23.10
C ASN A 353 15.21 -28.69 21.89
N SER A 354 14.35 -27.76 21.46
CA SER A 354 13.42 -27.96 20.34
C SER A 354 14.08 -28.14 18.96
N GLY A 355 15.41 -28.11 18.87
CA GLY A 355 16.15 -28.16 17.60
C GLY A 355 16.01 -26.89 16.75
N ILE A 356 15.27 -25.90 17.25
CA ILE A 356 15.21 -24.56 16.66
C ILE A 356 16.60 -23.92 16.84
N PRO A 357 17.08 -23.05 15.93
CA PRO A 357 18.33 -22.30 16.11
C PRO A 357 18.23 -21.23 17.21
N GLY A 358 19.34 -20.84 17.82
CA GLY A 358 19.40 -19.78 18.84
C GLY A 358 19.89 -20.26 20.20
N ASN A 359 20.36 -19.31 21.02
CA ASN A 359 20.98 -19.57 22.32
C ASN A 359 20.14 -18.92 23.43
N GLY A 360 20.24 -19.45 24.65
CA GLY A 360 19.52 -18.93 25.81
C GLY A 360 18.02 -19.23 25.83
N ASP A 361 17.34 -18.64 26.80
CA ASP A 361 15.96 -18.94 27.10
C ASP A 361 14.98 -18.23 26.16
N TRP A 362 13.84 -18.89 25.93
CA TRP A 362 12.72 -18.29 25.23
C TRP A 362 12.08 -17.22 26.10
N ARG A 363 11.81 -16.05 25.51
CA ARG A 363 10.99 -15.00 26.13
C ARG A 363 9.72 -14.78 25.31
N ARG A 364 8.60 -14.59 26.01
CA ARG A 364 7.33 -14.21 25.38
C ARG A 364 7.38 -12.74 24.94
N VAL A 365 6.87 -12.43 23.76
CA VAL A 365 6.83 -11.06 23.24
C VAL A 365 5.39 -10.56 23.21
N LYS A 366 5.17 -9.35 23.75
CA LYS A 366 3.83 -8.72 23.80
C LYS A 366 3.69 -7.51 22.90
N ARG A 367 4.79 -6.90 22.46
CA ARG A 367 4.77 -5.68 21.63
C ARG A 367 5.75 -5.81 20.48
N LEU A 368 5.38 -5.26 19.32
CA LEU A 368 6.29 -5.17 18.18
C LEU A 368 7.55 -4.35 18.47
N ALA A 369 7.47 -3.38 19.38
CA ALA A 369 8.63 -2.55 19.76
C ALA A 369 9.75 -3.38 20.40
N ASP A 370 9.43 -4.57 20.92
CA ASP A 370 10.40 -5.48 21.53
C ASP A 370 11.04 -6.45 20.51
N VAL A 371 10.72 -6.28 19.21
CA VAL A 371 11.19 -7.11 18.08
C VAL A 371 12.03 -6.25 17.16
N GLU A 372 13.23 -6.72 16.85
CA GLU A 372 14.11 -6.05 15.90
C GLU A 372 13.62 -6.24 14.46
N ASN A 373 13.54 -5.14 13.70
CA ASN A 373 13.37 -5.19 12.26
C ASN A 373 14.75 -5.11 11.60
N LEU A 374 15.31 -6.26 11.23
CA LEU A 374 16.62 -6.37 10.58
C LEU A 374 16.75 -5.49 9.32
N TYR A 375 15.63 -5.17 8.66
CA TYR A 375 15.61 -4.41 7.42
C TYR A 375 15.47 -2.89 7.59
N ASP A 376 15.41 -2.39 8.83
CA ASP A 376 15.37 -0.96 9.13
C ASP A 376 16.78 -0.43 9.44
N LEU A 377 17.46 0.15 8.44
CA LEU A 377 18.76 0.80 8.60
C LEU A 377 18.66 2.30 8.90
N GLY A 378 17.44 2.83 9.03
CA GLY A 378 17.19 4.27 9.06
C GLY A 378 16.81 4.82 7.68
N PHE A 379 16.20 6.01 7.70
CA PHE A 379 15.52 6.57 6.52
C PHE A 379 16.40 6.70 5.28
N TRP A 380 17.60 7.26 5.44
CA TRP A 380 18.47 7.57 4.32
C TRP A 380 19.04 6.31 3.67
N ASP A 381 19.53 5.35 4.45
CA ASP A 381 20.03 4.07 3.92
C ASP A 381 18.91 3.26 3.26
N ASN A 382 17.72 3.23 3.86
CA ASN A 382 16.55 2.58 3.26
C ASN A 382 16.14 3.25 1.94
N LEU A 383 16.25 4.59 1.85
CA LEU A 383 15.93 5.35 0.63
C LEU A 383 16.99 5.12 -0.45
N CYS A 384 18.27 5.13 -0.09
CA CYS A 384 19.38 4.82 -0.99
C CYS A 384 19.26 3.39 -1.55
N ASP A 385 18.90 2.39 -0.73
CA ASP A 385 18.64 1.02 -1.19
C ASP A 385 17.52 0.94 -2.24
N VAL A 386 16.56 1.87 -2.22
CA VAL A 386 15.46 1.92 -3.19
C VAL A 386 15.87 2.62 -4.49
N PHE A 387 16.64 3.71 -4.42
CA PHE A 387 16.94 4.58 -5.57
C PHE A 387 18.28 4.30 -6.25
N LEU A 388 19.25 3.68 -5.57
CA LEU A 388 20.60 3.47 -6.07
C LEU A 388 20.87 1.97 -6.27
N PRO A 389 20.83 1.47 -7.51
CA PRO A 389 21.13 0.07 -7.82
C PRO A 389 22.59 -0.24 -7.48
N GLY A 390 22.82 -0.90 -6.34
CA GLY A 390 24.17 -1.26 -5.88
C GLY A 390 24.76 -0.37 -4.78
N PHE A 391 23.96 0.47 -4.12
CA PHE A 391 24.41 1.21 -2.94
C PHE A 391 25.12 0.28 -1.93
N GLU A 392 26.36 0.53 -1.56
CA GLU A 392 27.01 -0.27 -0.52
C GLU A 392 26.81 0.41 0.83
N PHE A 393 26.42 -0.37 1.83
CA PHE A 393 26.22 0.15 3.17
C PHE A 393 27.58 0.26 3.85
N GLY A 394 27.94 1.45 4.35
CA GLY A 394 29.21 1.67 5.05
C GLY A 394 30.39 2.06 4.16
N GLY A 395 30.17 2.73 3.03
CA GLY A 395 31.26 3.41 2.32
C GLY A 395 31.87 4.51 3.19
N GLU A 396 33.19 4.46 3.36
CA GLU A 396 34.02 5.45 4.06
C GLU A 396 33.63 6.89 3.66
N GLY A 397 32.94 7.58 4.56
CA GLY A 397 33.18 9.02 4.74
C GLY A 397 34.54 9.14 5.40
N GLY A 398 35.37 10.06 4.90
CA GLY A 398 36.76 10.22 5.30
C GLY A 398 36.99 10.21 6.82
N ASP A 399 38.18 9.75 7.14
CA ASP A 399 38.97 10.07 8.33
C ASP A 399 38.89 11.58 8.64
N ASP A 400 37.80 12.00 9.28
CA ASP A 400 37.73 13.28 9.96
C ASP A 400 38.13 12.98 11.41
N GLY A 401 39.44 13.01 11.64
CA GLY A 401 40.04 12.86 12.96
C GLY A 401 39.35 13.75 13.98
N TRP A 402 38.57 13.11 14.84
CA TRP A 402 38.29 13.58 16.18
C TRP A 402 38.83 12.50 17.12
N GLU A 403 40.09 12.69 17.51
CA GLU A 403 40.52 12.27 18.84
C GLU A 403 39.53 12.88 19.83
N ASP A 404 38.90 12.04 20.65
CA ASP A 404 38.83 12.23 22.10
C ASP A 404 38.11 11.03 22.75
N ASP A 405 38.92 10.30 23.51
CA ASP A 405 38.70 9.74 24.84
C ASP A 405 37.57 8.73 25.13
N ASP A 406 38.06 7.59 25.64
CA ASP A 406 37.43 6.61 26.52
C ASP A 406 36.15 7.09 27.23
N VAL A 407 34.99 6.58 26.80
CA VAL A 407 33.79 6.57 27.65
C VAL A 407 33.09 5.21 27.58
N GLU A 408 32.92 4.67 28.77
CA GLU A 408 32.30 3.42 29.15
C GLU A 408 30.93 3.15 28.49
N VAL A 409 30.61 1.86 28.40
CA VAL A 409 29.34 1.26 27.97
C VAL A 409 28.17 1.84 28.79
N GLY A 410 27.53 2.89 28.24
CA GLY A 410 26.37 3.56 28.81
C GLY A 410 25.10 3.29 28.01
N ASN A 411 24.19 2.52 28.60
CA ASN A 411 22.82 2.30 28.15
C ASN A 411 22.04 3.64 28.11
N GLY A 412 21.76 4.20 26.92
CA GLY A 412 21.15 5.53 26.79
C GLY A 412 20.21 5.71 25.59
N ASN A 413 18.91 5.75 25.90
CA ASN A 413 17.79 6.38 25.16
C ASN A 413 17.92 6.60 23.64
N ARG A 414 17.43 5.64 22.84
CA ARG A 414 16.87 5.96 21.52
C ARG A 414 15.50 6.63 21.71
N PRO A 415 15.17 7.71 20.96
CA PRO A 415 13.84 8.30 21.03
C PRO A 415 12.77 7.26 20.71
N ALA A 416 11.65 7.29 21.46
CA ALA A 416 10.54 6.37 21.26
C ALA A 416 10.01 6.50 19.82
N LYS A 417 10.22 5.45 19.01
CA LYS A 417 9.72 5.39 17.63
C LYS A 417 8.18 5.34 17.63
N PRO A 418 7.51 6.02 16.67
CA PRO A 418 6.06 5.96 16.55
C PRO A 418 5.59 4.51 16.31
N VAL A 419 4.62 4.08 17.10
CA VAL A 419 4.03 2.74 17.02
C VAL A 419 3.25 2.59 15.72
N MET A 420 3.46 1.48 15.01
CA MET A 420 2.65 1.08 13.84
C MET A 420 1.15 1.27 14.12
N PRO A 421 0.41 2.13 13.38
CA PRO A 421 -1.02 2.25 13.55
C PRO A 421 -1.71 0.91 13.35
N SER A 422 -2.72 0.63 14.18
CA SER A 422 -3.50 -0.60 14.13
C SER A 422 -4.36 -0.65 12.87
N ILE A 423 -4.07 -1.57 11.95
CA ILE A 423 -5.04 -1.97 10.92
C ILE A 423 -6.02 -2.94 11.59
N PRO A 424 -7.35 -2.74 11.48
CA PRO A 424 -8.32 -3.64 12.10
C PRO A 424 -8.17 -5.07 11.56
N ALA A 425 -7.67 -5.99 12.39
CA ALA A 425 -7.56 -7.39 12.05
C ALA A 425 -8.96 -8.01 11.87
N THR A 426 -9.32 -8.41 10.66
CA THR A 426 -10.50 -9.26 10.44
C THR A 426 -10.20 -10.65 10.99
N ARG A 427 -10.69 -10.90 12.20
CA ARG A 427 -10.57 -12.15 12.98
C ARG A 427 -10.91 -13.38 12.12
N ARG A 428 -9.90 -14.08 11.59
CA ARG A 428 -10.07 -15.34 10.82
C ARG A 428 -10.25 -16.53 11.76
N ARG A 429 -11.21 -16.44 12.70
CA ARG A 429 -11.71 -17.54 13.54
C ARG A 429 -12.50 -18.52 12.67
N ARG A 430 -11.84 -19.36 11.86
CA ARG A 430 -12.53 -20.52 11.23
C ARG A 430 -11.65 -21.69 10.82
N ARG A 431 -10.32 -21.63 10.91
CA ARG A 431 -9.46 -22.75 10.49
C ARG A 431 -9.24 -23.84 11.57
N ASN A 432 -9.41 -23.53 12.87
CA ASN A 432 -9.10 -24.47 13.95
C ASN A 432 -10.25 -25.40 14.41
N LYS A 433 -11.48 -25.26 13.90
CA LYS A 433 -12.60 -26.14 14.31
C LYS A 433 -12.77 -27.41 13.47
N ARG A 434 -12.13 -27.52 12.29
CA ARG A 434 -12.24 -28.72 11.42
C ARG A 434 -11.15 -29.78 11.61
N ARG A 435 -10.09 -29.50 12.38
CA ARG A 435 -9.04 -30.49 12.69
C ARG A 435 -9.30 -31.29 13.97
N LYS A 436 -10.17 -30.81 14.88
CA LYS A 436 -10.51 -31.50 16.13
C LYS A 436 -11.69 -32.50 16.04
N SER A 437 -12.33 -32.66 14.87
CA SER A 437 -13.49 -33.56 14.70
C SER A 437 -13.25 -34.76 13.77
N GLY A 438 -12.00 -35.06 13.41
CA GLY A 438 -11.66 -36.11 12.43
C GLY A 438 -10.84 -37.29 12.96
N ALA A 439 -10.53 -37.33 14.26
CA ALA A 439 -9.78 -38.43 14.87
C ALA A 439 -10.67 -39.10 15.92
N GLY A 440 -11.35 -40.18 15.52
CA GLY A 440 -12.11 -41.01 16.44
C GLY A 440 -13.31 -41.70 15.80
N ARG A 441 -13.05 -42.76 15.02
CA ARG A 441 -13.86 -44.00 14.93
C ARG A 441 -13.34 -44.93 13.83
N ARG A 442 -12.51 -45.90 14.23
CA ARG A 442 -12.39 -47.24 13.63
C ARG A 442 -12.13 -48.22 14.77
N ARG A 443 -12.69 -49.43 14.66
CA ARG A 443 -12.89 -50.51 15.65
C ARG A 443 -14.24 -50.36 16.37
N ASP A 444 -15.24 -51.22 16.19
CA ASP A 444 -15.32 -52.60 15.67
C ASP A 444 -16.44 -52.77 14.64
#